data_AF-A0A250DM57-F1
#
_entry.id   AF-A0A250DM57-F1
#
_cell.length_a   1.000
_cell.length_b   1.000
_cell.length_c   1.000
_cell.angle_alpha   90.00
_cell.angle_beta   90.00
_cell.angle_gamma   90.00
#
_symmetry.space_group_name_H-M   'P 1'
#
loop_
_entity.id
_entity.type
_entity.pdbx_description
1 polymer ?
#
loop_
_entity_poly.entity_id
_entity_poly.type
_entity_poly.pdbx_seq_one_letter_code
_entity_poly.pdbx_strand_id
1 'polypeptide(L)'
;MSLMHALLVALGLSVAGNAALGWAWVGAREKSATTLVERDNARAAASACSDATEDLRDLADKRGAEAKKAQAAARAAATGRQQAANAILSTPPAVPGNACGSAQVRVDGWLRGRAQP
;
A
#
# COMPACT_ATOMS: atom_id res chain seq x y z
N MET A 1 51.48 37.67 -51.75
CA MET A 1 50.59 36.47 -51.75
C MET A 1 49.71 36.52 -52.99
N SER A 2 49.62 35.44 -53.76
CA SER A 2 48.71 35.36 -54.91
C SER A 2 47.25 35.28 -54.45
N LEU A 3 46.32 35.86 -55.21
CA LEU A 3 44.87 35.85 -54.94
C LEU A 3 44.34 34.44 -54.63
N MET A 4 44.85 33.43 -55.32
CA MET A 4 44.50 32.02 -55.09
C MET A 4 44.83 31.55 -53.66
N HIS A 5 45.97 31.97 -53.11
CA HIS A 5 46.36 31.61 -51.74
C HIS A 5 45.44 32.27 -50.71
N ALA A 6 45.04 33.53 -50.95
CA ALA A 6 44.10 34.22 -50.08
C ALA A 6 42.72 33.54 -50.05
N LEU A 7 42.22 33.10 -51.22
CA LEU A 7 40.96 32.37 -51.33
C LEU A 7 41.00 31.01 -50.65
N LEU A 8 42.08 30.25 -50.79
CA LEU A 8 42.26 28.95 -50.13
C LEU A 8 42.31 29.09 -48.61
N VAL A 9 43.00 30.12 -48.10
CA VAL A 9 43.03 30.41 -46.66
C VAL A 9 41.64 30.79 -46.15
N ALA A 10 40.91 31.64 -46.86
CA ALA A 10 39.55 32.02 -46.48
C ALA A 10 38.59 30.83 -46.45
N LEU A 11 38.66 29.94 -47.46
CA LEU A 11 37.87 28.71 -47.50
C LEU A 11 38.24 27.77 -46.35
N GLY A 12 39.54 27.58 -46.08
CA GLY A 12 40.01 26.75 -44.98
C GLY A 12 39.50 27.24 -43.62
N LEU A 13 39.55 28.55 -43.38
CA LEU A 13 39.00 29.16 -42.16
C LEU A 13 37.48 28.98 -42.06
N SER A 14 36.76 29.12 -43.16
CA SER A 14 35.31 28.91 -43.19
C SER A 14 34.94 27.46 -42.87
N VAL A 15 35.61 26.48 -43.48
CA VAL A 15 35.37 25.05 -43.22
C VAL A 15 35.71 24.71 -41.77
N ALA A 16 36.85 25.17 -41.26
CA ALA A 16 37.24 24.94 -39.88
C ALA A 16 36.24 25.56 -38.88
N GLY A 17 35.76 26.78 -39.16
CA GLY A 17 34.73 27.44 -38.36
C GLY A 17 33.40 26.66 -38.33
N ASN A 18 32.94 26.19 -39.49
CA ASN A 18 31.72 25.38 -39.58
C ASN A 18 31.87 24.03 -38.87
N ALA A 19 33.02 23.38 -38.99
CA ALA A 19 33.30 22.13 -38.28
C ALA A 19 33.29 22.32 -36.76
N ALA A 20 33.91 23.39 -36.26
CA ALA A 20 33.91 23.71 -34.83
C ALA A 20 32.50 24.02 -34.31
N LEU A 21 31.71 24.80 -35.05
CA LEU A 21 30.32 25.10 -34.70
C LEU A 21 29.43 23.85 -34.73
N GLY A 22 29.60 22.99 -35.73
CA GLY A 22 28.88 21.72 -35.82
C GLY A 22 29.16 20.81 -34.63
N TRP A 23 30.44 20.69 -34.23
CA TRP A 23 30.84 19.89 -33.07
C TRP A 23 30.26 20.45 -31.77
N ALA A 24 30.32 21.77 -31.57
CA ALA A 24 29.72 22.42 -30.41
C ALA A 24 28.20 22.24 -30.35
N TRP A 25 27.52 22.32 -31.50
CA TRP A 25 26.07 22.13 -31.58
C TRP A 25 25.66 20.69 -31.25
N VAL A 26 26.36 19.68 -31.78
CA VAL A 26 26.10 18.27 -31.45
C VAL A 26 26.27 18.04 -29.94
N GLY A 27 27.37 18.52 -29.35
CA GLY A 27 27.58 18.39 -27.91
C GLY A 27 26.52 19.10 -27.06
N ALA A 28 26.05 20.28 -27.47
CA ALA A 28 24.96 20.98 -26.80
C ALA A 28 23.62 20.22 -26.92
N ARG A 29 23.33 19.68 -28.11
CA ARG A 29 22.12 18.89 -28.38
C ARG A 29 22.09 17.62 -27.54
N GLU A 30 23.18 16.88 -27.47
CA GLU A 30 23.28 15.67 -26.65
C GLU A 30 23.05 15.97 -25.17
N LYS A 31 23.70 17.01 -24.61
CA LYS A 31 23.46 17.44 -23.22
C LYS A 31 22.00 17.77 -22.95
N SER A 32 21.34 18.46 -23.88
CA SER A 32 19.92 18.79 -23.76
C SER A 32 19.04 17.53 -23.81
N ALA A 33 19.34 16.58 -24.70
CA ALA A 33 18.62 15.32 -24.82
C ALA A 33 18.77 14.47 -23.56
N THR A 34 19.99 14.33 -23.03
CA THR A 34 20.25 13.61 -21.78
C THR A 34 19.50 14.24 -20.61
N THR A 35 19.49 15.57 -20.51
CA THR A 35 18.77 16.26 -19.42
C THR A 35 17.27 16.01 -19.48
N LEU A 36 16.68 15.95 -20.68
CA LEU A 36 15.26 15.62 -20.85
C LEU A 36 14.95 14.17 -20.44
N VAL A 37 15.79 13.23 -20.86
CA VAL A 37 15.66 11.81 -20.48
C VAL A 37 15.77 11.64 -18.97
N GLU A 38 16.77 12.24 -18.33
CA GLU A 38 16.95 12.16 -16.87
C GLU A 38 15.78 12.79 -16.11
N ARG A 39 15.26 13.93 -16.58
CA ARG A 39 14.06 14.56 -16.02
C ARG A 39 12.85 13.64 -16.11
N ASP A 40 12.64 13.02 -17.26
CA ASP A 40 11.46 12.18 -17.50
C ASP A 40 11.56 10.86 -16.73
N ASN A 41 12.76 10.28 -16.61
CA ASN A 41 13.04 9.14 -15.74
C ASN A 41 12.77 9.48 -14.27
N ALA A 42 13.24 10.63 -13.80
CA ALA A 42 13.01 11.07 -12.42
C ALA A 42 11.51 11.28 -12.13
N ARG A 43 10.77 11.84 -13.09
CA ARG A 43 9.31 11.99 -12.99
C ARG A 43 8.60 10.64 -12.97
N ALA A 44 8.98 9.72 -13.86
CA ALA A 44 8.40 8.38 -13.91
C ALA A 44 8.64 7.62 -12.59
N ALA A 45 9.85 7.68 -12.04
CA ALA A 45 10.17 7.08 -10.75
C ALA A 45 9.36 7.70 -9.59
N ALA A 46 9.21 9.03 -9.58
CA ALA A 46 8.41 9.73 -8.57
C ALA A 46 6.91 9.38 -8.66
N SER A 47 6.37 9.28 -9.87
CA SER A 47 4.99 8.83 -10.11
C SER A 47 4.79 7.40 -9.63
N ALA A 48 5.67 6.46 -10.00
CA ALA A 48 5.58 5.07 -9.56
C ALA A 48 5.64 4.92 -8.03
N CYS A 49 6.47 5.73 -7.35
CA CYS A 49 6.52 5.76 -5.88
C CYS A 49 5.23 6.29 -5.25
N SER A 50 4.63 7.32 -5.86
CA SER A 50 3.37 7.90 -5.42
C SER A 50 2.23 6.91 -5.59
N ASP A 51 2.13 6.27 -6.77
CA ASP A 51 1.12 5.27 -7.08
C ASP A 51 1.21 4.06 -6.13
N ALA A 52 2.41 3.55 -5.89
CA ALA A 52 2.63 2.45 -4.94
C ALA A 52 2.22 2.83 -3.50
N THR A 53 2.44 4.08 -3.09
CA THR A 53 2.03 4.56 -1.76
C THR A 53 0.50 4.69 -1.67
N GLU A 54 -0.15 5.13 -2.74
CA GLU A 54 -1.60 5.18 -2.85
C GLU A 54 -2.21 3.77 -2.78
N ASP A 55 -1.66 2.81 -3.51
CA ASP A 55 -2.07 1.40 -3.46
C ASP A 55 -1.94 0.80 -2.05
N LEU A 56 -0.84 1.12 -1.34
CA LEU A 56 -0.64 0.69 0.04
C LEU A 56 -1.68 1.29 0.99
N ARG A 57 -2.04 2.57 0.79
CA ARG A 57 -3.09 3.24 1.56
C ARG A 57 -4.45 2.58 1.34
N ASP A 58 -4.81 2.31 0.09
CA ASP A 58 -6.07 1.63 -0.26
C ASP A 58 -6.15 0.23 0.34
N LEU A 59 -5.04 -0.53 0.32
CA LEU A 59 -4.97 -1.85 0.95
C LEU A 59 -5.12 -1.74 2.47
N ALA A 60 -4.47 -0.75 3.09
CA ALA A 60 -4.58 -0.51 4.52
C ALA A 60 -6.01 -0.16 4.93
N ASP A 61 -6.71 0.68 4.16
CA ASP A 61 -8.10 1.05 4.42
C ASP A 61 -9.05 -0.15 4.29
N LYS A 62 -8.88 -0.98 3.25
CA LYS A 62 -9.63 -2.24 3.09
C LYS A 62 -9.44 -3.17 4.29
N ARG A 63 -8.18 -3.42 4.67
CA ARG A 63 -7.85 -4.26 5.84
C ARG A 63 -8.37 -3.65 7.14
N GLY A 64 -8.33 -2.34 7.28
CA GLY A 64 -8.88 -1.62 8.42
C GLY A 64 -10.39 -1.81 8.55
N ALA A 65 -11.13 -1.75 7.44
CA ALA A 65 -12.57 -1.99 7.41
C ALA A 65 -12.92 -3.44 7.77
N GLU A 66 -12.20 -4.42 7.22
CA GLU A 66 -12.37 -5.84 7.55
C GLU A 66 -12.05 -6.14 9.01
N ALA A 67 -10.94 -5.59 9.53
CA ALA A 67 -10.55 -5.74 10.92
C ALA A 67 -11.60 -5.17 11.88
N LYS A 68 -12.18 -4.00 11.57
CA LYS A 68 -13.28 -3.42 12.37
C LYS A 68 -14.50 -4.34 12.41
N LYS A 69 -14.88 -4.96 11.29
CA LYS A 69 -15.98 -5.94 11.24
C LYS A 69 -15.68 -7.16 12.11
N ALA A 70 -14.48 -7.72 11.99
CA ALA A 70 -14.05 -8.87 12.79
C ALA A 70 -14.02 -8.54 14.29
N GLN A 71 -13.50 -7.37 14.67
CA GLN A 71 -13.50 -6.88 16.05
C GLN A 71 -14.92 -6.71 16.60
N ALA A 72 -15.84 -6.16 15.80
CA ALA A 72 -17.25 -6.02 16.20
C ALA A 72 -17.91 -7.39 16.43
N ALA A 73 -17.70 -8.36 15.53
CA ALA A 73 -18.20 -9.72 15.68
C ALA A 73 -17.62 -10.42 16.93
N ALA A 74 -16.30 -10.29 17.15
CA ALA A 74 -15.65 -10.84 18.35
C ALA A 74 -16.18 -10.21 19.63
N ARG A 75 -16.39 -8.88 19.64
CA ARG A 75 -16.98 -8.16 20.78
C ARG A 75 -18.42 -8.61 21.04
N ALA A 76 -19.24 -8.76 20.00
CA ALA A 76 -20.60 -9.27 20.13
C ALA A 76 -20.63 -10.70 20.72
N ALA A 77 -19.76 -11.59 20.23
CA ALA A 77 -19.64 -12.94 20.76
C ALA A 77 -19.18 -12.94 22.23
N ALA A 78 -18.21 -12.10 22.59
CA ALA A 78 -17.74 -11.95 23.95
C ALA A 78 -18.84 -11.43 24.88
N THR A 79 -19.58 -10.40 24.46
CA THR A 79 -20.72 -9.87 25.23
C THR A 79 -21.81 -10.92 25.43
N GLY A 80 -22.16 -11.69 24.39
CA GLY A 80 -23.13 -12.79 24.51
C GLY A 80 -22.68 -13.86 25.52
N ARG A 81 -21.40 -14.26 25.48
CA ARG A 81 -20.83 -15.19 26.46
C ARG A 81 -20.83 -14.62 27.88
N GLN A 82 -20.52 -13.34 28.05
CA GLN A 82 -20.57 -12.68 29.35
C GLN A 82 -21.98 -12.65 29.93
N GLN A 83 -22.99 -12.34 29.09
CA GLN A 83 -24.39 -12.36 29.51
C GLN A 83 -24.84 -13.75 29.94
N ALA A 84 -24.49 -14.79 29.17
CA ALA A 84 -24.77 -16.17 29.52
C ALA A 84 -24.10 -16.58 30.85
N ALA A 85 -22.83 -16.20 31.05
CA ALA A 85 -22.11 -16.46 32.29
C ALA A 85 -22.79 -15.76 33.49
N ASN A 86 -23.15 -14.49 33.35
CA ASN A 86 -23.86 -13.74 34.40
C ASN A 86 -25.21 -14.40 34.72
N ALA A 87 -25.96 -14.85 33.72
CA ALA A 87 -27.22 -15.57 33.93
C ALA A 87 -26.99 -16.86 34.72
N ILE A 88 -25.99 -17.67 34.35
CA ILE A 88 -25.66 -18.92 35.06
C ILE A 88 -25.28 -18.66 36.52
N LEU A 89 -24.43 -17.66 36.76
CA LEU A 89 -23.94 -17.31 38.09
C LEU A 89 -25.02 -16.70 38.99
N SER A 90 -25.97 -15.97 38.42
CA SER A 90 -27.08 -15.36 39.16
C SER A 90 -28.29 -16.28 39.34
N THR A 91 -28.37 -17.38 38.59
CA THR A 91 -29.48 -18.35 38.70
C THR A 91 -29.38 -19.11 40.03
N PRO A 92 -30.42 -19.08 40.88
CA PRO A 92 -30.47 -19.86 42.11
C PRO A 92 -30.32 -21.38 41.88
N PRO A 93 -30.00 -22.16 42.93
CA PRO A 93 -29.99 -23.63 42.83
C PRO A 93 -31.36 -24.16 42.41
N ALA A 94 -31.39 -25.05 41.41
CA ALA A 94 -32.64 -25.66 40.95
C ALA A 94 -33.22 -26.64 41.99
N VAL A 95 -32.36 -27.24 42.81
CA VAL A 95 -32.73 -28.12 43.91
C VAL A 95 -32.11 -27.57 45.20
N PRO A 96 -32.90 -26.86 46.05
CA PRO A 96 -32.42 -26.30 47.31
C PRO A 96 -31.77 -27.38 48.19
N GLY A 97 -30.60 -27.09 48.74
CA GLY A 97 -29.86 -28.02 49.61
C GLY A 97 -29.19 -29.21 48.91
N ASN A 98 -29.38 -29.41 47.59
CA ASN A 98 -28.74 -30.47 46.83
C ASN A 98 -27.92 -29.90 45.66
N ALA A 99 -26.62 -29.69 45.91
CA ALA A 99 -25.70 -29.14 44.92
C ALA A 99 -25.53 -30.08 43.71
N CYS A 100 -25.40 -31.39 43.93
CA CYS A 100 -25.24 -32.38 42.86
C CYS A 100 -26.49 -32.44 41.96
N GLY A 101 -27.69 -32.44 42.55
CA GLY A 101 -28.95 -32.39 41.80
C GLY A 101 -29.10 -31.09 40.99
N SER A 102 -28.73 -29.95 41.59
CA SER A 102 -28.72 -28.67 40.89
C SER A 102 -27.71 -28.61 39.74
N ALA A 103 -26.54 -29.25 39.88
CA ALA A 103 -25.54 -29.33 38.82
C ALA A 103 -26.01 -30.21 37.65
N GLN A 104 -26.66 -31.34 37.94
CA GLN A 104 -27.22 -32.23 36.91
C GLN A 104 -28.21 -31.48 36.02
N VAL A 105 -29.16 -30.74 36.61
CA VAL A 105 -30.15 -29.94 35.87
C VAL A 105 -29.49 -28.91 34.93
N ARG A 106 -28.39 -28.28 35.36
CA ARG A 106 -27.65 -27.30 34.55
C ARG A 106 -26.94 -27.97 33.37
N VAL A 107 -26.30 -29.12 33.60
CA VAL A 107 -25.64 -29.89 32.52
C VAL A 107 -26.64 -30.41 31.51
N ASP A 108 -27.77 -30.97 31.96
CA ASP A 108 -28.83 -31.46 31.06
C ASP A 108 -29.42 -30.33 30.21
N GLY A 109 -29.64 -29.15 30.81
CA GLY A 109 -30.07 -27.95 30.09
C GLY A 109 -29.07 -27.53 29.01
N TRP A 110 -27.77 -27.55 29.33
CA TRP A 110 -26.72 -27.21 28.39
C TRP A 110 -26.54 -28.23 27.25
N LEU A 111 -26.65 -29.53 27.55
CA LEU A 111 -26.61 -30.59 26.54
C LEU A 111 -27.78 -30.48 25.56
N ARG A 112 -28.99 -30.16 26.04
CA ARG A 112 -30.15 -29.90 25.16
C ARG A 112 -29.92 -28.72 24.22
N GLY A 113 -29.34 -27.63 24.71
CA GLY A 113 -29.05 -26.45 23.89
C GLY A 113 -27.99 -26.68 22.81
N ARG A 114 -27.09 -27.65 22.98
CA ARG A 114 -26.08 -28.04 21.96
C ARG A 114 -26.63 -28.92 20.85
N ALA A 115 -27.74 -29.61 21.07
CA ALA A 115 -28.33 -30.53 20.11
C ALA A 115 -29.28 -29.84 19.11
N GLN A 116 -29.56 -28.54 19.30
CA GLN A 116 -30.30 -27.73 18.33
C GLN A 116 -29.35 -27.27 17.22
N PRO A 117 -29.67 -27.50 15.93
CA PRO A 117 -28.82 -27.12 14.80
C PRO A 117 -28.65 -25.61 14.63
#